data_AF-A5DL29-F1
#
_entry.id   AF-A5DL29-F1
#
_cell.length_a   1.000
_cell.length_b   1.000
_cell.length_c   1.000
_cell.angle_alpha   90.00
_cell.angle_beta   90.00
_cell.angle_gamma   90.00
#
_symmetry.space_group_name_H-M   'P 1'
#
loop_
_entity.id
_entity.type
_entity.pdbx_description
1 polymer ?
#
loop_
_entity_poly.entity_id
_entity_poly.type
_entity_poly.pdbx_seq_one_letter_code
_entity_poly.pdbx_strand_id
1 'polypeptide(L)'
;MGYLSHIPHNYPVYILSHTTRSHLKTFRQHFSIMSKFLTFTAVAATAVAAYAVYFDYNRRNSKEFRKSLKKKSVKQAKQAKKVEEESKKSKLDSIKKALAEELEKNPIPTELSEKENFFMQQVALGEQLSSLPGQKMDAALCFYKALAVYPNPTDILGIYQRSVPEEVYEIVVMMIAVQPPAAVTSILGSNKEPEIKPSEADLD
;
A
#
# COMPACT_ATOMS: atom_id res chain seq x y z
N MET A 1 9.47 110.03 22.50
CA MET A 1 9.93 109.93 23.91
C MET A 1 9.54 108.54 24.38
N GLY A 2 10.40 107.59 24.74
CA GLY A 2 11.85 107.57 24.94
C GLY A 2 12.13 106.47 25.98
N TYR A 3 12.97 105.50 25.59
CA TYR A 3 13.80 104.60 26.42
C TYR A 3 13.10 103.56 27.31
N LEU A 4 13.49 102.28 27.18
CA LEU A 4 14.52 101.70 28.06
C LEU A 4 14.89 100.28 27.61
N SER A 5 16.19 100.08 27.38
CA SER A 5 16.84 98.79 27.18
C SER A 5 16.99 98.04 28.50
N HIS A 6 16.74 96.73 28.53
CA HIS A 6 17.26 95.85 29.57
C HIS A 6 17.58 94.47 29.02
N ILE A 7 18.87 94.12 29.08
CA ILE A 7 19.39 92.76 28.97
C ILE A 7 19.49 92.23 30.41
N PRO A 8 19.20 90.95 30.62
CA PRO A 8 20.02 90.19 31.56
C PRO A 8 20.47 88.83 31.01
N HIS A 9 21.75 88.55 31.20
CA HIS A 9 22.31 87.20 31.15
C HIS A 9 22.03 86.48 32.47
N ASN A 10 21.64 85.20 32.44
CA ASN A 10 22.03 84.27 33.51
C ASN A 10 22.00 82.78 33.06
N TYR A 11 22.97 82.03 33.56
CA TYR A 11 23.39 80.66 33.22
C TYR A 11 22.55 79.56 33.93
N PRO A 12 22.74 78.26 33.61
CA PRO A 12 21.75 77.21 33.77
C PRO A 12 21.85 76.45 35.11
N VAL A 13 20.72 75.85 35.54
CA VAL A 13 20.66 74.89 36.66
C VAL A 13 20.10 73.56 36.15
N TYR A 14 20.91 72.51 36.22
CA TYR A 14 20.51 71.12 36.02
C TYR A 14 19.79 70.60 37.27
N ILE A 15 18.62 69.98 37.11
CA ILE A 15 18.04 69.07 38.12
C ILE A 15 17.59 67.78 37.43
N LEU A 16 18.10 66.67 37.96
CA LEU A 16 17.82 65.27 37.65
C LEU A 16 16.36 64.86 37.92
N SER A 17 15.96 63.75 37.27
CA SER A 17 14.97 62.72 37.68
C SER A 17 13.61 62.67 36.98
N HIS A 18 13.55 61.89 35.89
CA HIS A 18 12.30 61.37 35.31
C HIS A 18 12.46 59.91 34.85
N THR A 19 12.34 58.92 35.75
CA THR A 19 12.29 57.50 35.31
C THR A 19 11.47 56.58 36.24
N THR A 20 10.25 56.97 36.62
CA THR A 20 9.32 56.03 37.32
C THR A 20 7.85 56.09 36.88
N ARG A 21 7.46 57.02 35.99
CA ARG A 21 6.04 57.22 35.62
C ARG A 21 5.58 56.53 34.32
N SER A 22 6.49 56.09 33.45
CA SER A 22 6.16 55.49 32.15
C SER A 22 5.80 54.00 32.24
N HIS A 23 6.29 53.29 33.25
CA HIS A 23 6.16 51.82 33.35
C HIS A 23 4.76 51.33 33.77
N LEU A 24 3.95 52.18 34.41
CA LEU A 24 2.61 51.84 34.91
C LEU A 24 1.51 51.94 33.84
N LYS A 25 1.66 52.82 32.85
CA LYS A 25 0.67 53.03 31.78
C LYS A 25 0.70 51.91 30.72
N THR A 26 1.89 51.43 30.36
CA THR A 26 2.08 50.26 29.50
C THR A 26 1.50 49.00 30.16
N PHE A 27 1.72 48.80 31.46
CA PHE A 27 1.18 47.65 32.19
C PHE A 27 -0.36 47.58 32.17
N ARG A 28 -1.05 48.72 32.35
CA ARG A 28 -2.52 48.80 32.26
C ARG A 28 -3.06 48.52 30.85
N GLN A 29 -2.37 49.00 29.81
CA GLN A 29 -2.73 48.75 28.40
C GLN A 29 -2.53 47.27 28.04
N HIS A 30 -1.40 46.67 28.42
CA HIS A 30 -1.12 45.25 28.22
C HIS A 30 -2.12 44.36 28.99
N PHE A 31 -2.50 44.73 30.20
CA PHE A 31 -3.52 44.01 30.99
C PHE A 31 -4.90 44.04 30.30
N SER A 32 -5.28 45.17 29.71
CA SER A 32 -6.54 45.30 28.96
C SER A 32 -6.55 44.55 27.63
N ILE A 33 -5.41 44.44 26.95
CA ILE A 33 -5.27 43.65 25.72
C ILE A 33 -5.32 42.16 26.08
N MET A 34 -4.61 41.75 27.14
CA MET A 34 -4.59 40.37 27.65
C MET A 34 -5.98 39.88 28.05
N SER A 35 -6.78 40.71 28.72
CA SER A 35 -8.15 40.33 29.13
C SER A 35 -9.09 40.14 27.94
N LYS A 36 -8.96 40.94 26.89
CA LYS A 36 -9.72 40.77 25.64
C LYS A 36 -9.37 39.43 24.97
N PHE A 37 -8.09 39.11 24.82
CA PHE A 37 -7.67 37.82 24.26
C PHE A 37 -8.22 36.64 25.07
N LEU A 38 -8.17 36.71 26.41
CA LEU A 38 -8.72 35.67 27.27
C LEU A 38 -10.23 35.46 27.06
N THR A 39 -11.00 36.54 26.90
CA THR A 39 -12.43 36.43 26.60
C THR A 39 -12.70 35.80 25.23
N PHE A 40 -11.95 36.17 24.19
CA PHE A 40 -12.10 35.58 22.87
C PHE A 40 -11.76 34.08 22.88
N THR A 41 -10.68 33.68 23.56
CA THR A 41 -10.32 32.26 23.68
C THR A 41 -11.35 31.47 24.45
N ALA A 42 -11.92 32.02 25.53
CA ALA A 42 -12.96 31.36 26.30
C ALA A 42 -14.24 31.15 25.48
N VAL A 43 -14.66 32.16 24.71
CA VAL A 43 -15.82 32.06 23.81
C VAL A 43 -15.55 31.03 22.70
N ALA A 44 -14.38 31.07 22.07
CA ALA A 44 -14.02 30.11 21.02
C ALA A 44 -13.98 28.67 21.55
N ALA A 45 -13.36 28.44 22.71
CA ALA A 45 -13.32 27.12 23.35
C ALA A 45 -14.73 26.60 23.67
N THR A 46 -15.61 27.48 24.18
CA THR A 46 -17.00 27.12 24.49
C THR A 46 -17.79 26.78 23.23
N ALA A 47 -17.62 27.52 22.13
CA ALA A 47 -18.26 27.23 20.85
C ALA A 47 -17.82 25.87 20.27
N VAL A 48 -16.52 25.55 20.37
CA VAL A 48 -15.99 24.24 19.95
C VAL A 48 -16.56 23.12 20.81
N ALA A 49 -16.59 23.29 22.13
CA ALA A 49 -17.17 22.30 23.04
C ALA A 49 -18.67 22.07 22.78
N ALA A 50 -19.44 23.14 22.61
CA ALA A 50 -20.86 23.06 22.28
C ALA A 50 -21.09 22.37 20.93
N TYR A 51 -20.27 22.68 19.91
CA TYR A 51 -20.34 22.02 18.62
C TYR A 51 -19.99 20.53 18.72
N ALA A 52 -19.00 20.15 19.51
CA ALA A 52 -18.64 18.75 19.73
C ALA A 52 -19.81 17.96 20.37
N VAL A 53 -20.48 18.53 21.38
CA VAL A 53 -21.67 17.94 22.02
C VAL A 53 -22.82 17.82 21.02
N TYR A 54 -23.14 18.89 20.29
CA TYR A 54 -24.17 18.88 19.24
C TYR A 54 -23.86 17.85 18.16
N PHE A 55 -22.61 17.77 17.70
CA PHE A 55 -22.17 16.84 16.69
C PHE A 55 -22.29 15.39 17.17
N ASP A 56 -21.91 15.06 18.42
CA ASP A 56 -22.10 13.70 18.96
C ASP A 56 -23.58 13.33 19.06
N TYR A 57 -24.43 14.27 19.48
CA TYR A 57 -25.88 14.06 19.50
C TYR A 57 -26.44 13.80 18.10
N ASN A 58 -26.10 14.63 17.11
CA ASN A 58 -26.57 14.47 15.74
C ASN A 58 -26.04 13.17 15.11
N ARG A 59 -24.79 12.80 15.42
CA ARG A 59 -24.15 11.55 14.98
C ARG A 59 -24.93 10.30 15.43
N ARG A 60 -25.43 10.28 16.67
CA ARG A 60 -26.16 9.13 17.24
C ARG A 60 -27.62 9.06 16.79
N ASN A 61 -28.27 10.21 16.59
CA ASN A 61 -29.71 10.28 16.38
C ASN A 61 -30.14 10.40 14.90
N SER A 62 -29.25 10.77 13.97
CA SER A 62 -29.64 10.95 12.56
C SER A 62 -29.57 9.66 11.73
N LYS A 63 -30.72 9.27 11.15
CA LYS A 63 -30.85 8.11 10.26
C LYS A 63 -30.05 8.29 8.95
N GLU A 64 -30.01 9.51 8.42
CA GLU A 64 -29.29 9.84 7.19
C GLU A 64 -27.78 9.72 7.35
N PHE A 65 -27.23 10.15 8.48
CA PHE A 65 -25.81 10.03 8.76
C PHE A 65 -25.38 8.55 8.77
N ARG A 66 -26.12 7.68 9.48
CA ARG A 66 -25.87 6.22 9.49
C ARG A 66 -25.94 5.62 8.08
N LYS A 67 -26.94 6.00 7.28
CA LYS A 67 -27.06 5.57 5.87
C LYS A 67 -25.84 6.04 5.05
N SER A 68 -25.39 7.27 5.25
CA SER A 68 -24.24 7.83 4.54
C SER A 68 -22.94 7.09 4.90
N LEU A 69 -22.73 6.74 6.18
CA LEU A 69 -21.60 5.94 6.64
C LEU A 69 -21.61 4.55 6.01
N LYS A 70 -22.76 3.85 6.04
CA LYS A 70 -22.89 2.54 5.39
C LYS A 70 -22.64 2.63 3.89
N LYS A 71 -23.14 3.67 3.22
CA LYS A 71 -22.89 3.90 1.79
C LYS A 71 -21.40 4.12 1.51
N LYS A 72 -20.71 4.91 2.35
CA LYS A 72 -19.26 5.15 2.24
C LYS A 72 -18.46 3.87 2.50
N SER A 73 -18.77 3.10 3.55
CA SER A 73 -18.06 1.86 3.84
C SER A 73 -18.24 0.81 2.75
N VAL A 74 -19.47 0.64 2.23
CA VAL A 74 -19.73 -0.26 1.10
C VAL A 74 -19.00 0.20 -0.16
N LYS A 75 -18.95 1.51 -0.44
CA LYS A 75 -18.20 2.05 -1.57
C LYS A 75 -16.70 1.80 -1.44
N GLN A 76 -16.12 2.05 -0.26
CA GLN A 76 -14.70 1.79 0.02
C GLN A 76 -14.38 0.30 -0.10
N ALA A 77 -15.20 -0.58 0.46
CA ALA A 77 -15.03 -2.03 0.31
C ALA A 77 -15.12 -2.47 -1.16
N LYS A 78 -16.05 -1.92 -1.94
CA LYS A 78 -16.15 -2.18 -3.39
C LYS A 78 -14.93 -1.66 -4.16
N GLN A 79 -14.41 -0.48 -3.81
CA GLN A 79 -13.21 0.08 -4.43
C GLN A 79 -11.98 -0.75 -4.09
N ALA A 80 -11.80 -1.16 -2.84
CA ALA A 80 -10.70 -2.03 -2.42
C ALA A 80 -10.73 -3.37 -3.17
N LYS A 81 -11.91 -4.01 -3.28
CA LYS A 81 -12.07 -5.24 -4.08
C LYS A 81 -11.74 -5.04 -5.55
N LYS A 82 -12.20 -3.94 -6.16
CA LYS A 82 -11.89 -3.63 -7.56
C LYS A 82 -10.39 -3.42 -7.79
N VAL A 83 -9.71 -2.69 -6.91
CA VAL A 83 -8.25 -2.48 -6.99
C VAL A 83 -7.52 -3.80 -6.83
N GLU A 84 -7.95 -4.66 -5.91
CA GLU A 84 -7.37 -5.99 -5.73
C GLU A 84 -7.57 -6.87 -6.97
N GLU A 85 -8.79 -6.93 -7.53
CA GLU A 85 -9.09 -7.67 -8.76
C GLU A 85 -8.29 -7.15 -9.97
N GLU A 86 -8.17 -5.83 -10.11
CA GLU A 86 -7.41 -5.20 -11.19
C GLU A 86 -5.90 -5.47 -11.04
N SER A 87 -5.38 -5.43 -9.81
CA SER A 87 -3.98 -5.78 -9.55
C SER A 87 -3.70 -7.26 -9.87
N LYS A 88 -4.61 -8.18 -9.53
CA LYS A 88 -4.50 -9.61 -9.87
C LYS A 88 -4.54 -9.82 -11.38
N LYS A 89 -5.47 -9.17 -12.08
CA LYS A 89 -5.55 -9.23 -13.55
C LYS A 89 -4.27 -8.72 -14.21
N SER A 90 -3.79 -7.55 -13.79
CA SER A 90 -2.54 -6.98 -14.31
C SER A 90 -1.34 -7.91 -14.09
N LYS A 91 -1.24 -8.55 -12.92
CA LYS A 91 -0.19 -9.54 -12.63
C LYS A 91 -0.30 -10.76 -13.53
N LEU A 92 -1.51 -11.30 -13.73
CA LEU A 92 -1.70 -12.44 -14.63
C LEU A 92 -1.38 -12.08 -16.09
N ASP A 93 -1.73 -10.89 -16.54
CA ASP A 93 -1.42 -10.43 -17.89
C ASP A 93 0.09 -10.24 -18.10
N SER A 94 0.83 -9.75 -17.10
CA SER A 94 2.29 -9.68 -17.17
C SER A 94 2.93 -11.06 -17.21
N ILE A 95 2.43 -12.01 -16.39
CA ILE A 95 2.95 -13.39 -16.36
C ILE A 95 2.70 -14.07 -17.70
N LYS A 96 1.49 -13.94 -18.26
CA LYS A 96 1.13 -14.48 -19.59
C LYS A 96 2.09 -14.01 -20.68
N LYS A 97 2.34 -12.70 -20.72
CA LYS A 97 3.23 -12.10 -21.72
C LYS A 97 4.67 -12.60 -21.55
N ALA A 98 5.20 -12.52 -20.34
CA ALA A 98 6.57 -12.95 -20.05
C ALA A 98 6.78 -14.44 -20.36
N LEU A 99 5.82 -15.29 -20.01
CA LEU A 99 5.88 -16.71 -20.29
C LEU A 99 5.85 -17.00 -21.80
N ALA A 100 4.94 -16.36 -22.54
CA ALA A 100 4.83 -16.55 -23.99
C ALA A 100 6.11 -16.12 -24.72
N GLU A 101 6.64 -14.94 -24.38
CA GLU A 101 7.88 -14.42 -24.96
C GLU A 101 9.09 -15.31 -24.65
N GLU A 102 9.21 -15.78 -23.41
CA GLU A 102 10.33 -16.62 -22.99
C GLU A 102 10.30 -18.00 -23.69
N LEU A 103 9.12 -18.61 -23.84
CA LEU A 103 8.97 -19.89 -24.52
C LEU A 103 9.19 -19.80 -26.03
N GLU A 104 8.90 -18.65 -26.64
CA GLU A 104 9.21 -18.38 -28.05
C GLU A 104 10.72 -18.20 -28.27
N LYS A 105 11.38 -17.47 -27.37
CA LYS A 105 12.81 -17.17 -27.44
C LYS A 105 13.69 -18.37 -27.09
N ASN A 106 13.32 -19.12 -26.06
CA ASN A 106 14.08 -20.23 -25.51
C ASN A 106 13.20 -21.49 -25.43
N PRO A 107 13.05 -22.23 -26.54
CA PRO A 107 12.20 -23.41 -26.58
C PRO A 107 12.72 -24.52 -25.65
N ILE A 108 11.78 -25.29 -25.08
CA ILE A 108 12.09 -26.41 -24.20
C ILE A 108 12.56 -27.60 -25.04
N PRO A 109 13.68 -28.27 -24.71
CA PRO A 109 14.18 -29.42 -25.45
C PRO A 109 13.20 -30.60 -25.47
N THR A 110 13.07 -31.26 -26.61
CA THR A 110 12.22 -32.46 -26.78
C THR A 110 12.97 -33.76 -26.50
N GLU A 111 14.28 -33.77 -26.76
CA GLU A 111 15.13 -34.96 -26.64
C GLU A 111 15.43 -35.31 -25.18
N LEU A 112 15.35 -36.61 -24.85
CA LEU A 112 15.52 -37.09 -23.48
C LEU A 112 16.90 -36.74 -22.90
N SER A 113 17.96 -36.88 -23.70
CA SER A 113 19.33 -36.60 -23.27
C SER A 113 19.59 -35.12 -22.96
N GLU A 114 18.84 -34.21 -23.58
CA GLU A 114 19.01 -32.77 -23.38
C GLU A 114 18.17 -32.24 -22.22
N LYS A 115 17.06 -32.92 -21.90
CA LYS A 115 16.15 -32.56 -20.81
C LYS A 115 16.82 -32.56 -19.45
N GLU A 116 17.67 -33.55 -19.16
CA GLU A 116 18.38 -33.64 -17.87
C GLU A 116 19.33 -32.46 -17.66
N ASN A 117 20.16 -32.16 -18.67
CA ASN A 117 21.09 -31.03 -18.62
C ASN A 117 20.33 -29.69 -18.54
N PHE A 118 19.27 -29.54 -19.32
CA PHE A 118 18.42 -28.36 -19.31
C PHE A 118 17.76 -28.16 -17.94
N PHE A 119 17.22 -29.22 -17.34
CA PHE A 119 16.65 -29.19 -16.00
C PHE A 119 17.67 -28.64 -14.99
N MET A 120 18.87 -29.22 -14.95
CA MET A 120 19.92 -28.81 -14.00
C MET A 120 20.33 -27.35 -14.20
N GLN A 121 20.47 -26.91 -15.45
CA GLN A 121 20.79 -25.51 -15.78
C GLN A 121 19.69 -24.56 -15.32
N GLN A 122 18.42 -24.89 -15.61
CA GLN A 122 17.30 -24.04 -15.22
C GLN A 122 17.13 -23.98 -13.70
N VAL A 123 17.29 -25.09 -12.98
CA VAL A 123 17.22 -25.08 -11.50
C VAL A 123 18.33 -24.21 -10.93
N ALA A 124 19.58 -24.38 -11.37
CA ALA A 124 20.71 -23.59 -10.89
C ALA A 124 20.54 -22.08 -11.17
N LEU A 125 20.09 -21.72 -12.38
CA LEU A 125 19.79 -20.33 -12.71
C LEU A 125 18.63 -19.79 -11.89
N GLY A 126 17.54 -20.55 -11.76
CA GLY A 126 16.38 -20.18 -10.95
C GLY A 126 16.75 -19.90 -9.49
N GLU A 127 17.61 -20.72 -8.90
CA GLU A 127 18.13 -20.52 -7.54
C GLU A 127 18.96 -19.24 -7.42
N GLN A 128 19.88 -18.98 -8.36
CA GLN A 128 20.65 -17.74 -8.39
C GLN A 128 19.73 -16.51 -8.48
N LEU A 129 18.79 -16.51 -9.44
CA LEU A 129 17.89 -15.38 -9.68
C LEU A 129 16.92 -15.17 -8.51
N SER A 130 16.50 -16.25 -7.85
CA SER A 130 15.58 -16.17 -6.70
C SER A 130 16.16 -15.39 -5.52
N SER A 131 17.49 -15.37 -5.40
CA SER A 131 18.21 -14.65 -4.35
C SER A 131 18.33 -13.15 -4.64
N LEU A 132 18.13 -12.72 -5.89
CA LEU A 132 18.30 -11.34 -6.31
C LEU A 132 16.99 -10.53 -6.18
N PRO A 133 17.07 -9.27 -5.72
CA PRO A 133 15.90 -8.39 -5.70
C PRO A 133 15.47 -8.05 -7.13
N GLY A 134 14.15 -8.07 -7.37
CA GLY A 134 13.56 -7.72 -8.67
C GLY A 134 13.57 -8.82 -9.74
N GLN A 135 14.23 -9.96 -9.51
CA GLN A 135 14.35 -11.06 -10.51
C GLN A 135 13.45 -12.27 -10.22
N LYS A 136 12.38 -12.06 -9.46
CA LYS A 136 11.44 -13.13 -9.05
C LYS A 136 10.71 -13.75 -10.24
N MET A 137 10.39 -12.92 -11.23
CA MET A 137 9.73 -13.32 -12.47
C MET A 137 10.64 -14.25 -13.29
N ASP A 138 11.90 -13.88 -13.47
CA ASP A 138 12.89 -14.64 -14.24
C ASP A 138 13.25 -15.95 -13.52
N ALA A 139 13.39 -15.92 -12.20
CA ALA A 139 13.56 -17.11 -11.38
C ALA A 139 12.40 -18.10 -11.58
N ALA A 140 11.16 -17.61 -11.56
CA ALA A 140 9.98 -18.44 -11.77
C ALA A 140 9.93 -19.03 -13.19
N LEU A 141 10.36 -18.29 -14.21
CA LEU A 141 10.45 -18.80 -15.59
C LEU A 141 11.43 -19.99 -15.67
N CYS A 142 12.56 -19.90 -14.98
CA CYS A 142 13.51 -21.01 -14.88
C CYS A 142 12.89 -22.24 -14.21
N PHE A 143 12.24 -22.09 -13.05
CA PHE A 143 11.60 -23.21 -12.36
C PHE A 143 10.42 -23.80 -13.17
N TYR A 144 9.65 -22.99 -13.88
CA TYR A 144 8.60 -23.47 -14.79
C TYR A 144 9.19 -24.32 -15.92
N LYS A 145 10.28 -23.85 -16.56
CA LYS A 145 10.96 -24.60 -17.63
C LYS A 145 11.56 -25.91 -17.12
N ALA A 146 12.13 -25.91 -15.92
CA ALA A 146 12.61 -27.13 -15.27
C ALA A 146 11.48 -28.12 -14.99
N LEU A 147 10.34 -27.64 -14.47
CA LEU A 147 9.15 -28.45 -14.22
C LEU A 147 8.62 -29.11 -15.51
N ALA A 148 8.68 -28.40 -16.64
CA ALA A 148 8.16 -28.87 -17.92
C ALA A 148 8.90 -30.10 -18.49
N VAL A 149 10.17 -30.29 -18.12
CA VAL A 149 11.00 -31.41 -18.59
C VAL A 149 11.10 -32.56 -17.58
N TYR A 150 10.60 -32.36 -16.36
CA TYR A 150 10.73 -33.32 -15.28
C TYR A 150 9.66 -34.44 -15.36
N PRO A 151 10.01 -35.72 -15.20
CA PRO A 151 9.09 -36.84 -15.42
C PRO A 151 7.99 -36.96 -14.35
N ASN A 152 8.27 -36.59 -13.09
CA ASN A 152 7.29 -36.61 -12.00
C ASN A 152 7.09 -35.20 -11.39
N PRO A 153 6.29 -34.33 -12.02
CA PRO A 153 6.20 -32.93 -11.60
C PRO A 153 5.60 -32.74 -10.19
N THR A 154 4.84 -33.71 -9.65
CA THR A 154 4.32 -33.63 -8.28
C THR A 154 5.44 -33.60 -7.23
N ASP A 155 6.47 -34.43 -7.42
CA ASP A 155 7.59 -34.51 -6.49
C ASP A 155 8.38 -33.20 -6.47
N ILE A 156 8.68 -32.66 -7.66
CA ILE A 156 9.42 -31.40 -7.80
C ILE A 156 8.61 -30.22 -7.29
N LEU A 157 7.30 -30.16 -7.55
CA LEU A 157 6.46 -29.07 -7.03
C LEU A 157 6.43 -29.07 -5.50
N GLY A 158 6.42 -30.25 -4.88
CA GLY A 158 6.54 -30.39 -3.43
C GLY A 158 7.88 -29.91 -2.88
N ILE A 159 8.99 -30.11 -3.62
CA ILE A 159 10.31 -29.55 -3.26
C ILE A 159 10.29 -28.04 -3.37
N TYR A 160 9.79 -27.48 -4.48
CA TYR A 160 9.71 -26.04 -4.69
C TYR A 160 8.91 -25.34 -3.60
N GLN A 161 7.78 -25.91 -3.17
CA GLN A 161 6.98 -25.36 -2.07
C GLN A 161 7.79 -25.16 -0.77
N ARG A 162 8.83 -25.96 -0.55
CA ARG A 162 9.64 -25.93 0.68
C ARG A 162 10.96 -25.17 0.53
N SER A 163 11.56 -25.16 -0.66
CA SER A 163 12.91 -24.61 -0.88
C SER A 163 12.94 -23.28 -1.61
N VAL A 164 11.92 -22.97 -2.41
CA VAL A 164 11.85 -21.74 -3.22
C VAL A 164 11.15 -20.64 -2.41
N PRO A 165 11.63 -19.38 -2.46
CA PRO A 165 10.93 -18.26 -1.81
C PRO A 165 9.46 -18.18 -2.23
N GLU A 166 8.57 -17.92 -1.26
CA GLU A 166 7.11 -17.95 -1.45
C GLU A 166 6.65 -17.14 -2.68
N GLU A 167 7.16 -15.91 -2.84
CA GLU A 167 6.83 -15.03 -3.98
C GLU A 167 7.19 -15.66 -5.35
N VAL A 168 8.30 -16.39 -5.44
CA VAL A 168 8.69 -17.07 -6.69
C VAL A 168 7.81 -18.28 -6.93
N TYR A 169 7.52 -19.06 -5.88
CA TYR A 169 6.64 -20.22 -5.96
C TYR A 169 5.22 -19.83 -6.38
N GLU A 170 4.65 -18.75 -5.84
CA GLU A 170 3.35 -18.22 -6.27
C GLU A 170 3.33 -17.91 -7.77
N ILE A 171 4.41 -17.29 -8.29
CA ILE A 171 4.53 -16.99 -9.72
C ILE A 171 4.59 -18.27 -10.56
N VAL A 172 5.33 -19.30 -10.13
CA VAL A 172 5.37 -20.61 -10.80
C VAL A 172 3.96 -21.21 -10.88
N VAL A 173 3.21 -21.20 -9.77
CA VAL A 173 1.83 -21.70 -9.73
C VAL A 173 0.92 -20.90 -10.66
N MET A 174 1.07 -19.57 -10.71
CA MET A 174 0.33 -18.72 -11.65
C MET A 174 0.67 -19.03 -13.11
N MET A 175 1.94 -19.31 -13.45
CA MET A 175 2.33 -19.74 -14.80
C MET A 175 1.67 -21.07 -15.17
N ILE A 176 1.68 -22.06 -14.26
CA ILE A 176 1.03 -23.36 -14.48
C ILE A 176 -0.48 -23.17 -14.71
N ALA A 177 -1.13 -22.28 -13.96
CA ALA A 177 -2.55 -21.99 -14.15
C ALA A 177 -2.84 -21.30 -15.49
N VAL A 178 -1.91 -20.49 -16.00
CA VAL A 178 -2.00 -19.84 -17.33
C VAL A 178 -1.79 -20.85 -18.45
N GLN A 179 -0.73 -21.65 -18.36
CA GLN A 179 -0.34 -22.64 -19.35
C GLN A 179 0.27 -23.83 -18.61
N PRO A 180 -0.50 -24.91 -18.39
CA PRO A 180 0.04 -26.10 -17.74
C PRO A 180 1.11 -26.77 -18.63
N PRO A 181 2.32 -27.08 -18.11
CA PRO A 181 3.30 -27.85 -18.87
C PRO A 181 2.80 -29.25 -19.20
N ALA A 182 3.31 -29.84 -20.29
CA ALA A 182 2.93 -31.19 -20.73
C ALA A 182 3.03 -32.22 -19.59
N ALA A 183 4.14 -32.20 -18.84
CA ALA A 183 4.34 -33.08 -17.67
C ALA A 183 3.20 -32.99 -16.64
N VAL A 184 2.70 -31.76 -16.36
CA VAL A 184 1.60 -31.53 -15.42
C VAL A 184 0.26 -31.93 -16.02
N THR A 185 0.03 -31.68 -17.31
CA THR A 185 -1.20 -32.10 -17.99
C THR A 185 -1.37 -33.62 -18.03
N SER A 186 -0.29 -34.38 -18.14
CA SER A 186 -0.31 -35.84 -18.08
C SER A 186 -0.90 -36.34 -16.76
N ILE A 187 -0.58 -35.70 -15.63
CA ILE A 187 -1.16 -36.06 -14.32
C ILE A 187 -2.65 -35.70 -14.26
N LEU A 188 -3.01 -34.51 -14.72
CA LEU A 188 -4.40 -34.05 -14.74
C LEU A 188 -5.30 -34.93 -15.62
N GLY A 189 -4.76 -35.49 -16.71
CA GLY A 189 -5.45 -36.44 -17.57
C GLY A 189 -5.51 -37.88 -17.03
N SER A 190 -4.50 -38.31 -16.25
CA SER A 190 -4.41 -39.68 -15.72
C SER A 190 -5.39 -39.97 -14.59
N ASN A 191 -5.90 -38.93 -13.90
CA ASN A 191 -6.90 -39.07 -12.84
C ASN A 191 -8.37 -39.11 -13.34
N LYS A 192 -8.60 -39.22 -14.66
CA LYS A 192 -9.91 -39.64 -15.17
C LYS A 192 -10.03 -41.15 -15.02
N GLU A 193 -10.42 -41.58 -13.82
CA GLU A 193 -10.97 -42.91 -13.59
C GLU A 193 -12.11 -43.12 -14.60
N PRO A 194 -12.18 -44.26 -15.32
CA PRO A 194 -13.28 -44.52 -16.22
C PRO A 194 -14.56 -44.49 -15.39
N GLU A 195 -15.41 -43.50 -15.66
CA GLU A 195 -16.78 -43.46 -15.13
C GLU A 195 -17.50 -44.69 -15.71
N ILE A 196 -17.46 -45.81 -14.98
CA ILE A 196 -18.29 -46.98 -15.26
C ILE A 196 -19.70 -46.50 -14.97
N LYS A 197 -20.36 -45.96 -15.99
CA LYS A 197 -21.80 -45.76 -15.97
C LYS A 197 -22.40 -47.15 -15.72
N PRO A 198 -23.26 -47.33 -14.71
CA PRO A 198 -24.01 -48.58 -14.57
C PRO A 198 -24.72 -48.82 -15.90
N SER A 199 -24.37 -49.91 -16.58
CA SER A 199 -25.17 -50.36 -17.72
C SER A 199 -26.54 -50.73 -17.19
N GLU A 200 -27.60 -50.40 -17.93
CA GLU A 200 -29.00 -50.74 -17.63
C GLU A 200 -29.27 -52.26 -17.47
N ALA A 201 -28.25 -53.11 -17.57
CA ALA A 201 -28.30 -54.56 -17.38
C ALA A 201 -28.25 -55.02 -15.91
N ASP A 202 -28.04 -54.11 -14.94
CA ASP A 202 -28.06 -54.42 -13.50
C ASP A 202 -29.41 -54.08 -12.82
N LEU A 203 -30.43 -53.75 -13.62
CA LEU A 203 -31.81 -53.57 -13.17
C LEU A 203 -32.69 -54.72 -13.67
N ASP A 204 -32.43 -55.92 -13.15
CA ASP A 204 -33.40 -57.03 -13.12
C ASP A 204 -33.41 -57.67 -11.72
#